data_AF-A0A959K5L8-F1
#
_entry.id   AF-A0A959K5L8-F1
#
_cell.length_a   1.000
_cell.length_b   1.000
_cell.length_c   1.000
_cell.angle_alpha   90.00
_cell.angle_beta   90.00
_cell.angle_gamma   90.00
#
_symmetry.space_group_name_H-M   'P 1'
#
loop_
_entity.id
_entity.type
_entity.pdbx_description
1 polymer ?
#
loop_
_entity_poly.entity_id
_entity_poly.type
_entity_poly.pdbx_seq_one_letter_code
_entity_poly.pdbx_strand_id
1 'polypeptide(L)'
;MYNKLFSTWVLIILISAVFLGVSGCGTYLPAIDAARIQAGQHVYEQYNCLQCHGYDGNDKMDLKKALHKKGLDELKAWILDPGQFKPGTEMPSYGGVLSDRELEDVIQYLRVLANQGR
;
A
#
# COMPACT_ATOMS: atom_id res chain seq x y z
N MET A 1 5.30 -56.52 -34.32
CA MET A 1 5.70 -55.43 -35.24
C MET A 1 4.48 -54.52 -35.33
N TYR A 2 4.33 -53.39 -34.62
CA TYR A 2 5.18 -52.21 -34.50
C TYR A 2 4.77 -51.46 -33.20
N ASN A 3 5.74 -50.98 -32.43
CA ASN A 3 5.56 -50.30 -31.14
C ASN A 3 4.75 -48.99 -31.28
N LYS A 4 3.54 -48.94 -30.72
CA LYS A 4 2.72 -47.72 -30.59
C LYS A 4 2.94 -46.97 -29.27
N LEU A 5 4.16 -46.97 -28.72
CA LEU A 5 4.46 -46.32 -27.43
C LEU A 5 5.39 -45.10 -27.55
N PHE A 6 5.80 -44.69 -28.75
CA PHE A 6 6.83 -43.66 -28.94
C PHE A 6 6.33 -42.32 -29.50
N SER A 7 5.02 -42.12 -29.71
CA SER A 7 4.51 -40.96 -30.48
C SER A 7 3.69 -39.94 -29.68
N THR A 8 3.36 -40.19 -28.42
CA THR A 8 2.55 -39.25 -27.61
C THR A 8 3.39 -38.38 -26.68
N TRP A 9 4.66 -38.70 -26.45
CA TRP A 9 5.53 -37.93 -25.55
C TRP A 9 6.22 -36.73 -26.22
N VAL A 10 6.32 -36.70 -27.56
CA VAL A 10 7.00 -35.60 -28.29
C VAL A 10 6.10 -34.37 -28.45
N LEU A 11 4.77 -34.54 -28.43
CA LEU A 11 3.81 -33.42 -28.55
C LEU A 11 3.59 -32.65 -27.23
N ILE A 12 3.95 -33.21 -26.08
CA ILE A 12 3.81 -32.53 -24.77
C ILE A 12 4.95 -31.53 -24.53
N ILE A 13 6.10 -31.70 -25.19
CA ILE A 13 7.30 -30.87 -24.97
C ILE A 13 7.24 -29.52 -25.74
N LEU A 14 6.31 -29.36 -26.70
CA LEU A 14 6.18 -28.10 -27.46
C LEU A 14 5.19 -27.09 -26.88
N ILE A 15 4.43 -27.44 -25.84
CA ILE A 15 3.49 -26.50 -25.18
C ILE A 15 4.15 -25.77 -24.00
N SER A 16 5.30 -26.23 -23.49
CA SER A 16 6.02 -25.60 -22.38
C SER A 16 6.85 -24.37 -22.76
N ALA A 17 7.02 -24.07 -24.06
CA ALA A 17 7.91 -23.02 -24.54
C ALA A 17 7.24 -21.66 -24.81
N VAL A 18 5.99 -21.45 -24.38
CA VAL A 18 5.29 -20.15 -24.55
C VAL A 18 5.28 -19.29 -23.28
N PHE A 19 5.79 -19.79 -22.15
CA PHE A 19 5.83 -19.05 -20.87
C PHE A 19 7.18 -18.42 -20.49
N LEU A 20 8.12 -18.31 -21.44
CA LEU A 20 9.43 -17.66 -21.22
C LEU A 20 9.58 -16.43 -22.10
N GLY A 21 8.67 -15.45 -21.99
CA GLY A 21 8.65 -14.34 -22.94
C GLY A 21 7.94 -13.05 -22.55
N VAL A 22 7.72 -12.76 -21.26
CA VAL A 22 7.31 -11.41 -20.83
C VAL A 22 8.21 -10.96 -19.69
N SER A 23 9.46 -10.66 -20.03
CA SER A 23 10.37 -9.92 -19.16
C SER A 23 10.57 -8.55 -19.80
N GLY A 24 9.87 -7.54 -19.27
CA GLY A 24 10.17 -6.14 -19.62
C GLY A 24 8.96 -5.25 -19.87
N CYS A 25 8.21 -4.94 -18.81
CA CYS A 25 7.61 -3.63 -18.52
C CYS A 25 6.92 -3.78 -17.16
N GLY A 26 7.34 -3.00 -16.15
CA GLY A 26 7.11 -3.30 -14.74
C GLY A 26 5.68 -3.67 -14.37
N THR A 27 5.43 -4.95 -14.06
CA THR A 27 4.24 -5.34 -13.30
C THR A 27 4.57 -5.14 -11.84
N TYR A 28 4.33 -3.93 -11.34
CA TYR A 28 4.12 -3.73 -9.93
C TYR A 28 2.93 -4.64 -9.54
N LEU A 29 3.17 -5.64 -8.69
CA LEU A 29 2.21 -6.70 -8.46
C LEU A 29 1.16 -6.27 -7.43
N PRO A 30 -0.14 -6.56 -7.66
CA PRO A 30 -1.22 -6.22 -6.71
C PRO A 30 -1.03 -6.86 -5.32
N ALA A 31 -0.31 -7.99 -5.25
CA ALA A 31 0.06 -8.60 -3.97
C ALA A 31 1.03 -7.75 -3.15
N ILE A 32 1.95 -7.01 -3.81
CA ILE A 32 2.84 -6.06 -3.14
C ILE A 32 2.00 -4.90 -2.60
N ASP A 33 1.08 -4.34 -3.39
CA ASP A 33 0.17 -3.30 -2.93
C ASP A 33 -0.62 -3.72 -1.68
N ALA A 34 -1.24 -4.91 -1.71
CA ALA A 34 -1.98 -5.42 -0.56
C ALA A 34 -1.10 -5.56 0.70
N ALA A 35 0.13 -6.07 0.54
CA ALA A 35 1.08 -6.17 1.64
C ALA A 35 1.51 -4.80 2.19
N ARG A 36 1.73 -3.81 1.33
CA ARG A 36 2.07 -2.42 1.72
C ARG A 36 0.90 -1.75 2.45
N ILE A 37 -0.33 -1.94 1.96
CA ILE A 37 -1.55 -1.46 2.61
C ILE A 37 -1.70 -2.08 4.00
N GLN A 38 -1.49 -3.39 4.13
CA GLN A 38 -1.55 -4.08 5.42
C GLN A 38 -0.45 -3.60 6.39
N ALA A 39 0.78 -3.40 5.89
CA ALA A 39 1.85 -2.80 6.69
C ALA A 39 1.47 -1.38 7.16
N GLY A 40 0.84 -0.59 6.29
CA GLY A 40 0.37 0.74 6.62
C GLY A 40 -0.74 0.75 7.67
N GLN A 41 -1.66 -0.21 7.60
CA GLN A 41 -2.66 -0.42 8.65
C GLN A 41 -1.97 -0.75 9.99
N HIS A 42 -0.96 -1.62 9.98
CA HIS A 42 -0.23 -1.94 11.21
C HIS A 42 0.45 -0.71 11.81
N VAL A 43 1.06 0.16 10.99
CA VAL A 43 1.62 1.43 11.45
C VAL A 43 0.51 2.32 12.04
N TYR A 44 -0.64 2.43 11.37
CA TYR A 44 -1.78 3.22 11.85
C TYR A 44 -2.28 2.76 13.23
N GLU A 45 -2.27 1.46 13.49
CA GLU A 45 -2.64 0.87 14.77
C GLU A 45 -1.52 1.01 15.82
N GLN A 46 -0.29 0.66 15.45
CA GLN A 46 0.88 0.65 16.34
C GLN A 46 1.17 2.04 16.93
N TYR A 47 1.04 3.07 16.11
CA TYR A 47 1.28 4.46 16.52
C TYR A 47 0.01 5.18 17.00
N ASN A 48 -1.05 4.43 17.31
CA ASN A 48 -2.30 4.94 17.90
C ASN A 48 -3.02 6.03 17.08
N CYS A 49 -2.84 6.05 15.76
CA CYS A 49 -3.54 7.01 14.88
C CYS A 49 -5.06 6.90 15.02
N LEU A 50 -5.55 5.67 15.21
CA LEU A 50 -6.98 5.37 15.42
C LEU A 50 -7.58 6.04 16.66
N GLN A 51 -6.78 6.44 17.66
CA GLN A 51 -7.29 7.00 18.90
C GLN A 51 -7.98 8.36 18.68
N CYS A 52 -7.57 9.10 17.65
CA CYS A 52 -8.16 10.38 17.28
C CYS A 52 -8.93 10.32 15.95
N HIS A 53 -8.46 9.50 15.01
CA HIS A 53 -9.01 9.44 13.66
C HIS A 53 -10.03 8.31 13.46
N GLY A 54 -10.13 7.35 14.38
CA GLY A 54 -11.00 6.18 14.26
C GLY A 54 -10.47 5.14 13.27
N TYR A 55 -11.16 4.00 13.19
CA TYR A 55 -10.79 2.88 12.31
C TYR A 55 -11.02 3.18 10.82
N ASP A 56 -12.03 3.99 10.50
CA ASP A 56 -12.40 4.39 9.14
C ASP A 56 -11.90 5.80 8.77
N GLY A 57 -11.11 6.41 9.65
CA GLY A 57 -10.62 7.77 9.48
C GLY A 57 -11.70 8.86 9.62
N ASN A 58 -12.85 8.56 10.22
CA ASN A 58 -14.02 9.44 10.27
C ASN A 58 -14.51 9.76 11.70
N ASP A 59 -13.64 9.64 12.70
CA ASP A 59 -13.98 10.10 14.06
C ASP A 59 -13.91 11.64 14.16
N LYS A 60 -13.91 12.21 15.37
CA LYS A 60 -13.88 13.66 15.63
C LYS A 60 -12.79 14.41 14.84
N MET A 61 -11.70 13.74 14.48
CA MET A 61 -10.64 14.25 13.61
C MET A 61 -10.72 13.62 12.21
N ASP A 62 -11.82 13.81 11.49
CA ASP A 62 -12.06 13.24 10.14
C ASP A 62 -10.91 13.53 9.15
N LEU A 63 -10.31 12.46 8.65
CA LEU A 63 -9.24 12.46 7.68
C LEU A 63 -9.72 12.69 6.25
N LYS A 64 -10.97 12.36 5.91
CA LYS A 64 -11.46 12.32 4.52
C LYS A 64 -11.19 13.62 3.80
N LYS A 65 -11.57 14.77 4.39
CA LYS A 65 -11.35 16.08 3.75
C LYS A 65 -9.89 16.38 3.50
N ALA A 66 -8.99 15.98 4.41
CA ALA A 66 -7.55 16.19 4.23
C ALA A 66 -7.02 15.28 3.11
N LEU A 67 -7.39 14.00 3.12
CA LEU A 67 -6.92 13.01 2.15
C LEU A 67 -7.40 13.29 0.72
N HIS A 68 -8.58 13.91 0.55
CA HIS A 68 -9.08 14.33 -0.77
C HIS A 68 -8.46 15.63 -1.29
N LYS A 69 -7.93 16.48 -0.40
CA LYS A 69 -7.41 17.82 -0.76
C LYS A 69 -5.90 17.89 -0.87
N LYS A 70 -5.18 17.01 -0.17
CA LYS A 70 -3.73 17.09 -0.01
C LYS A 70 -3.02 16.08 -0.89
N GLY A 71 -1.93 16.53 -1.51
CA GLY A 71 -1.01 15.65 -2.23
C GLY A 71 -0.22 14.75 -1.28
N LEU A 72 0.46 13.75 -1.85
CA LEU A 72 1.28 12.81 -1.08
C LEU A 72 2.34 13.50 -0.23
N ASP A 73 3.09 14.43 -0.83
CA ASP A 73 4.21 15.07 -0.15
C ASP A 73 3.72 16.01 0.96
N GLU A 74 2.55 16.64 0.78
CA GLU A 74 1.90 17.42 1.83
C GLU A 74 1.46 16.56 3.01
N LEU A 75 0.90 15.37 2.74
CA LEU A 75 0.51 14.43 3.80
C LEU A 75 1.74 13.90 4.55
N LYS A 76 2.82 13.56 3.84
CA LYS A 76 4.09 13.15 4.45
C LYS A 76 4.64 14.25 5.34
N ALA A 77 4.71 15.49 4.83
CA ALA A 77 5.22 16.61 5.59
C ALA A 77 4.36 16.90 6.83
N TRP A 78 3.03 16.81 6.71
CA TRP A 78 2.12 16.96 7.84
C TRP A 78 2.33 15.88 8.91
N ILE A 79 2.50 14.61 8.54
CA ILE A 79 2.75 13.53 9.52
C ILE A 79 4.11 13.73 10.21
N LEU A 80 5.12 14.18 9.46
CA LEU A 80 6.46 14.39 10.00
C LEU A 80 6.50 15.56 10.99
N ASP A 81 5.88 16.70 10.68
CA ASP A 81 5.86 17.86 11.56
C ASP A 81 4.57 18.69 11.41
N PRO A 82 3.45 18.27 12.03
CA PRO A 82 2.18 18.96 11.88
C PRO A 82 2.20 20.34 12.57
N GLY A 83 3.08 20.55 13.55
CA GLY A 83 3.22 21.81 14.29
C GLY A 83 3.69 22.97 13.41
N GLN A 84 4.51 22.69 12.38
CA GLN A 84 4.93 23.68 11.39
C GLN A 84 3.78 24.20 10.53
N PHE A 85 2.79 23.34 10.24
CA PHE A 85 1.64 23.68 9.41
C PHE A 85 0.49 24.25 10.24
N LYS A 86 0.31 23.75 11.47
CA LYS A 86 -0.72 24.19 12.41
C LYS A 86 -0.15 24.28 13.83
N PRO A 87 0.33 25.45 14.25
CA PRO A 87 0.76 25.68 15.62
C PRO A 87 -0.33 25.33 16.63
N GLY A 88 0.02 24.59 17.67
CA GLY A 88 -0.91 24.12 18.70
C GLY A 88 -1.81 22.95 18.29
N THR A 89 -1.50 22.24 17.19
CA THR A 89 -2.16 20.97 16.86
C THR A 89 -1.90 19.91 17.93
N GLU A 90 -2.93 19.10 18.21
CA GLU A 90 -2.83 17.95 19.13
C GLU A 90 -2.16 16.74 18.48
N MET A 91 -2.05 16.72 17.16
CA MET A 91 -1.38 15.64 16.44
C MET A 91 0.13 15.66 16.75
N PRO A 92 0.71 14.56 17.25
CA PRO A 92 2.15 14.49 17.52
C PRO A 92 2.96 14.50 16.21
N SER A 93 4.21 14.92 16.32
CA SER A 93 5.20 14.81 15.24
C SER A 93 5.75 13.38 15.19
N TYR A 94 5.85 12.84 13.98
CA TYR A 94 6.41 11.50 13.74
C TYR A 94 7.78 11.55 13.03
N GLY A 95 8.37 12.73 12.88
CA GLY A 95 9.72 12.90 12.35
C GLY A 95 10.75 12.19 13.23
N GLY A 96 11.50 11.25 12.65
CA GLY A 96 12.46 10.42 13.39
C GLY A 96 11.83 9.32 14.26
N VAL A 97 10.50 9.23 14.29
CA VAL A 97 9.75 8.15 14.96
C VAL A 97 9.37 7.04 13.97
N LEU A 98 8.88 7.44 12.79
CA LEU A 98 8.63 6.53 11.67
C LEU A 98 9.87 6.42 10.80
N SER A 99 10.17 5.21 10.35
CA SER A 99 11.07 5.02 9.21
C SER A 99 10.43 5.52 7.91
N ASP A 100 11.25 5.82 6.90
CA ASP A 100 10.76 6.21 5.57
C ASP A 100 9.79 5.17 4.99
N ARG A 101 10.08 3.89 5.24
CA ARG A 101 9.25 2.79 4.78
C ARG A 101 7.89 2.76 5.47
N GLU A 102 7.84 2.92 6.78
CA GLU A 102 6.59 2.97 7.54
C GLU A 102 5.75 4.20 7.16
N LEU A 103 6.39 5.35 6.95
CA LEU A 103 5.71 6.56 6.48
C LEU A 103 5.08 6.33 5.10
N GLU A 104 5.77 5.67 4.19
CA GLU A 104 5.19 5.31 2.89
C GLU A 104 4.04 4.32 3.01
N ASP A 105 4.20 3.29 3.84
CA ASP A 105 3.18 2.27 4.05
C ASP A 105 1.89 2.88 4.63
N VAL A 106 2.00 3.69 5.69
CA VAL A 106 0.82 4.32 6.30
C VAL A 106 0.13 5.28 5.34
N ILE A 107 0.88 6.00 4.50
CA ILE A 107 0.32 6.86 3.46
C ILE A 107 -0.48 6.05 2.42
N GLN A 108 0.00 4.86 2.04
CA GLN A 108 -0.74 3.98 1.14
C GLN A 108 -2.03 3.45 1.77
N TYR A 109 -1.99 3.12 3.06
CA TYR A 109 -3.20 2.76 3.80
C TYR A 109 -4.21 3.92 3.89
N LEU A 110 -3.75 5.13 4.19
CA LEU A 110 -4.60 6.33 4.23
C LEU A 110 -5.31 6.59 2.89
N ARG A 111 -4.66 6.34 1.76
CA ARG A 111 -5.29 6.44 0.43
C ARG A 111 -6.44 5.46 0.25
N VAL A 112 -6.33 4.27 0.82
CA VAL A 112 -7.43 3.28 0.80
C VAL A 112 -8.57 3.79 1.68
N LEU A 113 -8.29 4.26 2.90
CA LEU A 113 -9.30 4.83 3.81
C LEU A 113 -10.08 5.99 3.18
N ALA A 114 -9.40 6.89 2.45
CA ALA A 114 -10.03 8.01 1.75
C ALA A 114 -11.13 7.59 0.77
N ASN A 115 -11.02 6.37 0.22
CA ASN A 115 -11.89 5.82 -0.81
C ASN A 115 -12.97 4.86 -0.27
N GLN A 116 -12.88 4.42 0.99
CA GLN A 116 -13.78 3.44 1.61
C GLN A 116 -15.08 4.04 2.16
N GLY A 117 -15.21 5.37 2.22
CA GLY A 117 -16.36 6.05 2.83
C GLY A 117 -17.40 6.65 1.87
N ARG A 118 -17.69 5.99 0.74
CA ARG A 118 -18.81 6.35 -0.15
C ARG A 118 -20.07 5.58 0.21
#